data_AF-A0A6B8W9F5-F1
#
_entry.id   AF-A0A6B8W9F5-F1
#
_cell.length_a   1.000
_cell.length_b   1.000
_cell.length_c   1.000
_cell.angle_alpha   90.00
_cell.angle_beta   90.00
_cell.angle_gamma   90.00
#
_symmetry.space_group_name_H-M   'P 1'
#
loop_
_entity.id
_entity.type
_entity.pdbx_description
1 polymer ?
#
loop_
_entity_poly.entity_id
_entity_poly.type
_entity_poly.pdbx_seq_one_letter_code
_entity_poly.pdbx_strand_id
1 'polypeptide(L)'
;MFKRTKLAATATALILVTSPGLARATVIDSYTTTENSRGTVYNISPNKKDGNLSSSSSSHDPGPEMESKGIPATPSLVGQLTCHVIFAPGKPIWNLEDWRPEVTFPGMVASACNP
;
A
#
# COMPACT_ATOMS: atom_id res chain seq x y z
N MET A 1 39.79 -47.11 30.08
CA MET A 1 38.30 -47.16 30.10
C MET A 1 37.80 -45.76 30.52
N PHE A 2 37.63 -44.84 29.57
CA PHE A 2 37.25 -43.44 29.85
C PHE A 2 35.76 -43.24 29.56
N LYS A 3 34.95 -42.94 30.59
CA LYS A 3 33.54 -42.56 30.45
C LYS A 3 33.46 -41.11 29.97
N ARG A 4 32.83 -40.86 28.82
CA ARG A 4 32.51 -39.51 28.34
C ARG A 4 31.12 -39.12 28.84
N THR A 5 31.06 -38.12 29.71
CA THR A 5 29.81 -37.52 30.17
C THR A 5 29.30 -36.57 29.09
N LYS A 6 28.08 -36.78 28.58
CA LYS A 6 27.42 -35.84 27.68
C LYS A 6 26.81 -34.70 28.51
N LEU A 7 27.28 -33.48 28.32
CA LEU A 7 26.54 -32.30 28.78
C LEU A 7 25.44 -32.00 27.76
N ALA A 8 24.19 -31.94 28.22
CA ALA A 8 23.08 -31.41 27.45
C ALA A 8 23.05 -29.89 27.61
N ALA A 9 23.20 -29.14 26.51
CA ALA A 9 23.01 -27.70 26.48
C ALA A 9 21.53 -27.41 26.25
N THR A 10 20.85 -26.89 27.27
CA THR A 10 19.45 -26.45 27.16
C THR A 10 19.44 -25.08 26.47
N ALA A 11 19.03 -25.04 25.21
CA ALA A 11 18.84 -23.80 24.48
C ALA A 11 17.49 -23.18 24.87
N THR A 12 17.52 -22.13 25.69
CA THR A 12 16.34 -21.31 25.98
C THR A 12 16.01 -20.48 24.73
N ALA A 13 14.97 -20.86 24.01
CA ALA A 13 14.45 -20.05 22.91
C ALA A 13 13.79 -18.79 23.47
N LEU A 14 14.35 -17.61 23.16
CA LEU A 14 13.64 -16.33 23.35
C LEU A 14 12.49 -16.29 22.34
N ILE A 15 11.25 -16.42 22.81
CA ILE A 15 10.07 -16.14 22.01
C ILE A 15 10.01 -14.62 21.84
N LEU A 16 10.33 -14.14 20.63
CA LEU A 16 10.01 -12.78 20.23
C LEU A 16 8.48 -12.67 20.17
N VAL A 17 7.89 -12.07 21.18
CA VAL A 17 6.47 -11.70 21.16
C VAL A 17 6.33 -10.62 20.11
N THR A 18 5.85 -10.98 18.92
CA THR A 18 5.43 -10.02 17.92
C THR A 18 4.20 -9.31 18.49
N SER A 19 4.36 -8.05 18.91
CA SER A 19 3.21 -7.21 19.23
C SER A 19 2.21 -7.29 18.07
N PRO A 20 0.90 -7.39 18.33
CA PRO A 20 -0.09 -7.24 17.26
C PRO A 20 0.17 -5.85 16.67
N GLY A 21 0.76 -5.82 15.47
CA GLY A 21 1.03 -4.58 14.78
C GLY A 21 -0.29 -3.82 14.68
N LEU A 22 -0.30 -2.53 15.01
CA LEU A 22 -1.44 -1.69 14.69
C LEU A 22 -1.79 -1.95 13.23
N ALA A 23 -2.98 -2.51 12.98
CA ALA A 23 -3.45 -2.72 11.63
C ALA A 23 -3.42 -1.36 10.92
N ARG A 24 -2.57 -1.23 9.90
CA ARG A 24 -2.52 -0.02 9.07
C ARG A 24 -3.88 0.13 8.40
N ALA A 25 -4.43 1.35 8.43
CA ALA A 25 -5.63 1.67 7.66
C ALA A 25 -5.34 1.41 6.18
N THR A 26 -6.14 0.55 5.55
CA THR A 26 -5.99 0.17 4.15
C THR A 26 -6.92 1.02 3.29
N VAL A 27 -6.44 1.54 2.17
CA VAL A 27 -7.22 2.38 1.25
C VAL A 27 -7.75 1.63 0.04
N ILE A 28 -7.21 0.45 -0.27
CA ILE A 28 -7.60 -0.38 -1.41
C ILE A 28 -8.43 -1.57 -0.90
N ASP A 29 -9.72 -1.60 -1.22
CA ASP A 29 -10.53 -2.79 -0.99
C ASP A 29 -10.17 -3.87 -2.02
N SER A 30 -10.33 -3.52 -3.29
CA SER A 30 -10.05 -4.38 -4.46
C SER A 30 -9.59 -3.54 -5.65
N TYR A 31 -9.12 -4.20 -6.71
CA TYR A 31 -8.85 -3.54 -7.98
C TYR A 31 -9.08 -4.48 -9.15
N THR A 32 -9.31 -3.90 -10.33
CA THR A 32 -9.19 -4.59 -11.62
C THR A 32 -8.15 -3.89 -12.47
N THR A 33 -7.67 -4.56 -13.51
CA THR A 33 -6.77 -3.96 -14.50
C THR A 33 -7.46 -3.84 -15.86
N THR A 34 -7.17 -2.76 -16.56
CA THR A 34 -7.54 -2.56 -17.97
C THR A 34 -6.28 -2.24 -18.76
N GLU A 35 -5.97 -3.02 -19.79
CA GLU A 35 -4.87 -2.74 -20.71
C GLU A 35 -5.33 -1.83 -21.84
N ASN A 36 -4.50 -0.87 -22.24
CA ASN A 36 -4.72 -0.07 -23.45
C ASN A 36 -3.40 0.19 -24.20
N SER A 37 -3.45 0.96 -25.28
CA SER A 37 -2.27 1.25 -26.13
C SER A 37 -1.16 2.04 -25.43
N ARG A 38 -1.41 2.59 -24.24
CA ARG A 38 -0.45 3.36 -23.45
C ARG A 38 0.11 2.57 -22.27
N GLY A 39 -0.59 1.56 -21.78
CA GLY A 39 -0.17 0.70 -20.67
C GLY A 39 -1.35 0.24 -19.81
N THR A 40 -1.08 -0.02 -18.52
CA THR A 40 -2.02 -0.58 -17.56
C THR A 40 -2.77 0.50 -16.80
N VAL A 41 -4.10 0.36 -16.70
CA VAL A 41 -4.93 1.11 -15.76
C VAL A 41 -5.31 0.23 -14.59
N TYR A 42 -4.97 0.65 -13.38
CA TYR A 42 -5.45 0.04 -12.14
C TYR A 42 -6.73 0.76 -11.71
N ASN A 43 -7.87 0.08 -11.83
CA ASN A 43 -9.18 0.57 -11.40
C ASN A 43 -9.39 0.19 -9.92
N ILE A 44 -8.91 1.04 -9.02
CA ILE A 44 -8.94 0.84 -7.57
C ILE A 44 -10.34 1.10 -7.02
N SER A 45 -10.91 0.12 -6.31
CA SER A 45 -12.09 0.31 -5.47
C SER A 45 -11.67 0.74 -4.07
N PRO A 46 -12.09 1.92 -3.59
CA PRO A 46 -11.71 2.41 -2.26
C PRO A 46 -12.25 1.53 -1.15
N ASN A 47 -11.46 1.35 -0.10
CA ASN A 47 -11.95 0.77 1.15
C ASN A 47 -12.90 1.76 1.84
N LYS A 48 -14.18 1.40 1.94
CA LYS A 48 -15.22 2.25 2.59
C LYS A 48 -15.50 1.85 4.04
N LYS A 49 -14.84 0.81 4.56
CA LYS A 49 -15.08 0.32 5.93
C LYS A 49 -14.59 1.32 6.98
N ASP A 50 -13.61 2.14 6.61
CA ASP A 50 -13.19 3.30 7.38
C ASP A 50 -13.96 4.51 6.86
N GLY A 51 -15.14 4.78 7.43
CA GLY A 51 -16.08 5.84 7.04
C GLY A 51 -15.51 7.28 7.04
N ASN A 52 -14.21 7.44 7.29
CA ASN A 52 -13.43 8.66 7.10
C ASN A 52 -12.00 8.32 6.62
N LEU A 53 -11.91 7.78 5.39
CA LEU A 53 -10.64 7.52 4.69
C LEU A 53 -9.74 8.77 4.61
N SER A 54 -10.32 9.97 4.67
CA SER A 54 -9.60 11.23 4.52
C SER A 54 -8.73 11.60 5.74
N SER A 55 -9.11 11.26 6.97
CA SER A 55 -8.36 11.76 8.14
C SER A 55 -7.20 10.84 8.57
N SER A 56 -7.41 9.52 8.51
CA SER A 56 -6.40 8.54 8.93
C SER A 56 -5.53 8.03 7.79
N SER A 57 -6.04 8.04 6.56
CA SER A 57 -5.30 7.53 5.40
C SER A 57 -4.52 8.61 4.64
N SER A 58 -4.80 9.91 4.85
CA SER A 58 -4.00 11.00 4.25
C SER A 58 -2.58 11.11 4.81
N SER A 59 -2.30 10.51 5.98
CA SER A 59 -0.94 10.40 6.54
C SER A 59 -0.30 9.03 6.25
N HIS A 60 -1.02 8.11 5.60
CA HIS A 60 -0.54 6.80 5.27
C HIS A 60 0.12 6.83 3.88
N ASP A 61 1.38 6.42 3.79
CA ASP A 61 2.00 6.09 2.50
C ASP A 61 1.35 4.79 1.96
N PRO A 62 0.63 4.82 0.83
CA PRO A 62 -0.06 3.65 0.31
C PRO A 62 0.87 2.68 -0.43
N GLY A 63 2.15 3.02 -0.66
CA GLY A 63 3.12 2.19 -1.38
C GLY A 63 3.21 0.74 -0.86
N PRO A 64 3.40 0.50 0.45
CA PRO A 64 3.43 -0.85 1.00
C PRO A 64 2.13 -1.64 0.79
N GLU A 65 0.98 -0.97 0.83
CA GLU A 65 -0.30 -1.65 0.54
C GLU A 65 -0.40 -2.05 -0.93
N MET A 66 0.01 -1.15 -1.85
CA MET A 66 0.06 -1.42 -3.28
C MET A 66 0.94 -2.64 -3.58
N GLU A 67 2.17 -2.67 -3.04
CA GLU A 67 3.09 -3.80 -3.21
C GLU A 67 2.50 -5.10 -2.66
N SER A 68 1.86 -5.05 -1.49
CA SER A 68 1.22 -6.22 -0.88
C SER A 68 0.08 -6.80 -1.73
N LYS A 69 -0.55 -5.96 -2.57
CA LYS A 69 -1.61 -6.33 -3.49
C LYS A 69 -1.11 -6.64 -4.91
N GLY A 70 0.19 -6.54 -5.16
CA GLY A 70 0.78 -6.77 -6.49
C GLY A 70 0.63 -5.59 -7.46
N ILE A 71 0.31 -4.39 -6.96
CA ILE A 71 0.32 -3.15 -7.74
C ILE A 71 1.72 -2.52 -7.61
N PRO A 72 2.40 -2.16 -8.71
CA PRO A 72 3.70 -1.49 -8.64
C PRO A 72 3.60 -0.18 -7.86
N ALA A 73 4.40 -0.02 -6.80
CA ALA A 73 4.48 1.22 -6.02
C ALA A 73 5.48 2.21 -6.64
N THR A 74 5.32 2.54 -7.91
CA THR A 74 6.14 3.59 -8.53
C THR A 74 5.78 4.96 -7.92
N PRO A 75 6.71 5.93 -7.85
CA PRO A 75 6.41 7.25 -7.29
C PRO A 75 5.18 7.92 -7.93
N SER A 76 5.01 7.77 -9.25
CA SER A 76 3.83 8.27 -9.98
C SER A 76 2.53 7.59 -9.50
N LEU A 77 2.47 6.26 -9.44
CA LEU A 77 1.25 5.54 -9.04
C LEU A 77 0.91 5.79 -7.55
N VAL A 78 1.91 5.82 -6.67
CA VAL A 78 1.75 6.16 -5.25
C VAL A 78 1.19 7.57 -5.09
N GLY A 79 1.73 8.53 -5.85
CA GLY A 79 1.21 9.90 -5.86
C GLY A 79 -0.24 9.94 -6.33
N GLN A 80 -0.57 9.30 -7.46
CA GLN A 80 -1.92 9.29 -8.03
C GLN A 80 -2.94 8.76 -7.00
N LEU A 81 -2.61 7.65 -6.32
CA LEU A 81 -3.44 7.07 -5.26
C LEU A 81 -3.58 8.01 -4.07
N THR A 82 -2.47 8.59 -3.61
CA THR A 82 -2.46 9.55 -2.49
C THR A 82 -3.36 10.75 -2.80
N CYS A 83 -3.26 11.31 -4.01
CA CYS A 83 -4.10 12.42 -4.44
C CYS A 83 -5.60 12.02 -4.47
N HIS A 84 -5.91 10.82 -4.95
CA HIS A 84 -7.28 10.31 -4.98
C HIS A 84 -7.88 10.11 -3.58
N VAL A 85 -7.11 9.58 -2.62
CA VAL A 85 -7.53 9.43 -1.22
C VAL A 85 -7.86 10.78 -0.60
N ILE A 86 -7.03 11.80 -0.85
CA ILE A 86 -7.19 13.14 -0.25
C ILE A 86 -8.33 13.92 -0.89
N PHE A 87 -8.36 14.00 -2.23
CA PHE A 87 -9.21 14.94 -2.96
C PHE A 87 -10.41 14.31 -3.65
N ALA A 88 -10.44 12.99 -3.82
CA ALA A 88 -11.55 12.27 -4.44
C ALA A 88 -12.04 11.04 -3.64
N PRO A 89 -12.12 11.07 -2.28
CA PRO A 89 -12.45 9.88 -1.49
C PRO A 89 -13.84 9.30 -1.79
N GLY A 90 -14.77 10.14 -2.27
CA GLY A 90 -16.12 9.72 -2.63
C GLY A 90 -16.24 9.07 -4.02
N LYS A 91 -15.19 9.11 -4.85
CA LYS A 91 -15.24 8.51 -6.19
C LYS A 91 -15.31 6.98 -6.05
N PRO A 92 -16.23 6.28 -6.75
CA PRO A 92 -16.39 4.84 -6.58
C PRO A 92 -15.19 4.03 -7.08
N ILE A 93 -14.45 4.57 -8.06
CA ILE A 93 -13.26 3.95 -8.64
C ILE A 93 -12.19 5.02 -8.86
N TRP A 94 -10.97 4.79 -8.40
CA TRP A 94 -9.79 5.58 -8.76
C TRP A 94 -9.03 4.89 -9.88
N ASN A 95 -8.68 5.63 -10.92
CA ASN A 95 -7.91 5.08 -12.04
C ASN A 95 -6.46 5.51 -11.83
N LEU A 96 -5.54 4.56 -11.70
CA LEU A 96 -4.11 4.85 -11.68
C LEU A 96 -3.51 4.32 -12.98
N GLU A 97 -2.76 5.16 -13.66
CA GLU A 97 -2.25 4.90 -15.01
C GLU A 97 -0.72 4.82 -14.96
N ASP A 98 -0.15 3.67 -15.29
CA ASP A 98 1.28 3.38 -15.08
C ASP A 98 2.23 4.18 -15.99
N TRP A 99 1.69 4.74 -17.07
CA TRP A 99 2.42 5.57 -18.02
C TRP A 99 2.43 7.07 -17.67
N ARG A 100 1.76 7.50 -16.59
CA ARG A 100 1.77 8.94 -16.21
C ARG A 100 3.13 9.36 -15.68
N PRO A 101 3.63 10.55 -16.05
CA PRO A 101 4.91 11.03 -15.58
C PRO A 101 4.90 11.24 -14.07
N GLU A 102 6.07 11.07 -13.45
CA GLU A 102 6.29 11.53 -12.09
C GLU A 102 6.33 13.07 -12.08
N VAL A 103 5.51 13.67 -11.23
CA VAL A 103 5.45 15.13 -11.02
C VAL A 103 5.40 15.41 -9.52
N THR A 104 5.64 16.67 -9.14
CA THR A 104 5.44 17.10 -7.75
C THR A 104 3.98 16.96 -7.35
N PHE A 105 3.70 16.79 -6.04
CA PHE A 105 2.34 16.67 -5.55
C PHE A 105 1.42 17.85 -5.96
N PRO A 106 1.85 19.12 -5.94
CA PRO A 106 1.05 20.21 -6.50
C PRO A 106 0.73 20.04 -7.99
N GLY A 107 1.68 19.56 -8.80
CA GLY A 107 1.43 19.26 -10.23
C GLY A 107 0.41 18.13 -10.40
N MET A 108 0.46 17.12 -9.53
CA MET A 108 -0.50 16.03 -9.52
C MET A 108 -1.92 16.49 -9.21
N VAL A 109 -2.08 17.36 -8.20
CA VAL A 109 -3.36 17.98 -7.85
C VAL A 109 -3.85 18.87 -8.99
N ALA A 110 -2.97 19.67 -9.59
CA ALA A 110 -3.30 20.53 -10.74
C ALA A 110 -3.81 19.72 -11.95
N SER A 111 -3.32 18.49 -12.12
CA SER A 111 -3.78 17.55 -13.14
C SER A 111 -4.92 16.63 -12.68
N ALA A 112 -5.68 17.03 -11.66
CA ALA A 112 -6.81 16.26 -11.12
C ALA A 112 -6.45 14.79 -10.80
N CYS A 113 -5.30 14.61 -10.15
CA CYS A 113 -4.74 13.33 -9.70
C CYS A 113 -4.25 12.37 -10.80
N ASN A 114 -4.25 12.76 -12.08
CA ASN A 114 -3.77 11.94 -13.20
C ASN A 114 -2.90 12.79 -14.15
N PRO A 115 -1.62 13.05 -13.80
CA PRO A 115 -0.74 13.97 -14.52
C PRO A 115 -0.42 13.56 -15.95
#